data_AF-A0A011USH6-F1
#
_entry.id   AF-A0A011USH6-F1
#
_cell.length_a   1.000
_cell.length_b   1.000
_cell.length_c   1.000
_cell.angle_alpha   90.00
_cell.angle_beta   90.00
_cell.angle_gamma   90.00
#
_symmetry.space_group_name_H-M   'P 1'
#
loop_
_entity.id
_entity.type
_entity.pdbx_description
1 polymer ?
#
loop_
_entity_poly.entity_id
_entity_poly.type
_entity_poly.pdbx_seq_one_letter_code
_entity_poly.pdbx_strand_id
1 'polypeptide(L)'
;MFRDVKETCRMERPGSRRRALSAALAALVVVIPLVGCGPAPWAAQATTPAPAPTTAVPVPTPVSNDLSGGSTQRTLTAGAVSAAVNYWSTLRMDRWTPAAIKPISLSMVTTITPNDGQKVYLQRATMTAIPANASQTFAPLDAQVDQATVSPGYLVLSPYSYSNTFNVGTVPAEATYVTVQFEYDFLVQTTPTSTEFAKQTGSDTLTIAIAAQNGG
;
A
#
# COMPACT_ATOMS: atom_id res chain seq x y z
N MET A 1 58.96 19.23 0.35
CA MET A 1 59.27 18.88 1.75
C MET A 1 58.38 17.70 2.12
N PHE A 2 58.98 16.49 2.14
CA PHE A 2 58.70 15.31 2.98
C PHE A 2 57.23 15.00 3.41
N ARG A 3 56.66 13.79 3.30
CA ARG A 3 57.14 12.45 2.90
C ARG A 3 55.91 11.53 2.75
N ASP A 4 56.02 10.61 1.81
CA ASP A 4 55.23 9.40 1.59
C ASP A 4 55.42 8.41 2.76
N VAL A 5 54.36 7.75 3.26
CA VAL A 5 54.42 6.37 3.81
C VAL A 5 53.09 5.64 3.58
N LYS A 6 53.17 4.69 2.67
CA LYS A 6 52.31 3.55 2.37
C LYS A 6 52.53 2.46 3.42
N GLU A 7 51.49 1.81 3.95
CA GLU A 7 51.65 0.44 4.50
C GLU A 7 50.35 -0.38 4.49
N THR A 8 50.47 -1.52 3.82
CA THR A 8 49.55 -2.64 3.60
C THR A 8 49.80 -3.76 4.62
N CYS A 9 48.76 -4.42 5.14
CA CYS A 9 48.68 -5.85 5.58
C CYS A 9 47.50 -6.03 6.57
N ARG A 10 46.77 -7.15 6.73
CA ARG A 10 46.79 -8.52 6.20
C ARG A 10 45.48 -9.22 6.62
N MET A 11 45.08 -10.19 5.80
CA MET A 11 44.03 -11.20 5.99
C MET A 11 44.10 -12.07 7.26
N GLU A 12 42.93 -12.67 7.54
CA GLU A 12 42.62 -14.02 8.04
C GLU A 12 42.75 -14.40 9.53
N ARG A 13 41.63 -14.93 10.05
CA ARG A 13 41.61 -15.94 11.13
C ARG A 13 40.49 -16.97 10.87
N PRO A 14 40.82 -18.23 10.52
CA PRO A 14 39.94 -19.36 10.75
C PRO A 14 40.38 -20.11 12.01
N GLY A 15 39.51 -20.14 13.03
CA GLY A 15 39.72 -20.90 14.25
C GLY A 15 39.09 -22.29 14.16
N SER A 16 39.87 -23.28 13.75
CA SER A 16 39.56 -24.70 13.93
C SER A 16 39.94 -25.16 15.34
N ARG A 17 39.04 -25.83 16.07
CA ARG A 17 39.43 -26.84 17.08
C ARG A 17 38.44 -28.01 17.14
N ARG A 18 38.97 -29.15 16.73
CA ARG A 18 38.53 -30.52 16.97
C ARG A 18 38.44 -30.83 18.47
N ARG A 19 37.61 -31.79 18.88
CA ARG A 19 38.04 -32.98 19.64
C ARG A 19 36.91 -34.02 19.73
N ALA A 20 37.29 -35.24 19.36
CA ALA A 20 36.56 -36.49 19.50
C ALA A 20 36.68 -37.06 20.93
N LEU A 21 35.88 -38.11 21.20
CA LEU A 21 36.11 -39.31 22.06
C LEU A 21 34.70 -39.79 22.49
N SER A 22 34.12 -40.88 21.96
CA SER A 22 34.41 -42.32 22.16
C SER A 22 34.20 -42.81 23.59
N ALA A 23 33.19 -43.66 23.81
CA ALA A 23 33.33 -45.03 24.37
C ALA A 23 31.98 -45.65 24.77
N ALA A 24 31.84 -46.94 24.46
CA ALA A 24 30.72 -47.83 24.73
C ALA A 24 30.83 -48.52 26.10
N LEU A 25 29.74 -49.13 26.61
CA LEU A 25 29.73 -50.50 27.18
C LEU A 25 28.32 -50.97 27.59
N ALA A 26 28.08 -52.27 27.36
CA ALA A 26 26.93 -53.13 27.71
C ALA A 26 26.85 -53.40 29.24
N ALA A 27 25.92 -54.12 29.87
CA ALA A 27 24.89 -55.11 29.53
C ALA A 27 23.94 -55.27 30.75
N LEU A 28 22.78 -55.92 30.62
CA LEU A 28 22.39 -57.18 31.31
C LEU A 28 20.84 -57.36 31.32
N VAL A 29 20.44 -58.62 31.12
CA VAL A 29 19.09 -59.16 30.91
C VAL A 29 18.43 -59.56 32.25
N VAL A 30 17.10 -59.40 32.37
CA VAL A 30 16.23 -60.28 33.19
C VAL A 30 14.93 -60.54 32.42
N VAL A 31 14.59 -61.83 32.29
CA VAL A 31 13.38 -62.37 31.65
C VAL A 31 12.35 -62.72 32.74
N ILE A 32 11.08 -62.40 32.53
CA ILE A 32 9.93 -62.94 33.29
C ILE A 32 8.89 -63.41 32.26
N PRO A 33 8.42 -64.69 32.28
CA PRO A 33 7.41 -65.18 31.37
C PRO A 33 6.01 -65.09 32.00
N LEU A 34 5.05 -64.51 31.27
CA LEU A 34 3.62 -64.67 31.53
C LEU A 34 2.93 -64.98 30.21
N VAL A 35 2.72 -66.27 29.96
CA VAL A 35 1.85 -66.78 28.90
C VAL A 35 0.40 -66.67 29.36
N GLY A 36 -0.42 -65.95 28.58
CA GLY A 36 -1.85 -65.79 28.83
C GLY A 36 -2.61 -65.15 27.66
N CYS A 37 -3.19 -66.02 26.81
CA CYS A 37 -4.47 -65.89 26.10
C CYS A 37 -4.74 -64.73 25.10
N GLY A 38 -4.73 -65.09 23.81
CA GLY A 38 -5.74 -64.73 22.80
C GLY A 38 -5.62 -63.37 22.10
N PRO A 39 -5.71 -63.28 20.75
CA PRO A 39 -5.87 -61.99 20.10
C PRO A 39 -7.18 -61.37 20.59
N ALA A 40 -7.10 -60.12 21.05
CA ALA A 40 -8.26 -59.42 21.56
C ALA A 40 -9.30 -59.26 20.43
N PRO A 41 -10.59 -59.61 20.67
CA PRO A 41 -11.61 -59.69 19.62
C PRO A 41 -11.97 -58.32 18.99
N TRP A 42 -11.46 -57.22 19.56
CA TRP A 42 -11.61 -55.87 18.99
C TRP A 42 -10.64 -55.57 17.84
N ALA A 43 -9.70 -56.48 17.53
CA ALA A 43 -8.90 -56.40 16.30
C ALA A 43 -9.70 -56.72 15.01
N ALA A 44 -11.01 -56.91 15.13
CA ALA A 44 -11.92 -56.91 13.99
C ALA A 44 -12.08 -55.48 13.44
N GLN A 45 -11.34 -55.21 12.36
CA GLN A 45 -11.68 -54.26 11.30
C GLN A 45 -12.23 -52.89 11.76
N ALA A 46 -11.32 -51.95 12.02
CA ALA A 46 -11.61 -50.54 11.84
C ALA A 46 -10.85 -50.04 10.61
N THR A 47 -11.41 -50.30 9.42
CA THR A 47 -11.03 -49.57 8.20
C THR A 47 -11.47 -48.12 8.41
N THR A 48 -10.63 -47.34 9.08
CA THR A 48 -10.84 -45.91 9.28
C THR A 48 -10.76 -45.26 7.89
N PRO A 49 -11.81 -44.57 7.41
CA PRO A 49 -11.71 -43.79 6.19
C PRO A 49 -10.58 -42.78 6.36
N ALA A 50 -9.61 -42.77 5.44
CA ALA A 50 -8.59 -41.72 5.42
C ALA A 50 -9.31 -40.35 5.35
N PRO A 51 -8.90 -39.36 6.16
CA PRO A 51 -9.50 -38.03 6.10
C PRO A 51 -9.35 -37.50 4.68
N ALA A 52 -10.48 -37.12 4.06
CA ALA A 52 -10.49 -36.49 2.76
C ALA A 52 -9.59 -35.23 2.80
N PRO A 53 -8.77 -34.98 1.77
CA PRO A 53 -7.95 -33.77 1.74
C PRO A 53 -8.87 -32.56 1.84
N THR A 54 -8.72 -31.78 2.90
CA THR A 54 -9.39 -30.49 3.02
C THR A 54 -8.77 -29.59 1.97
N THR A 55 -9.52 -29.30 0.90
CA THR A 55 -9.11 -28.31 -0.10
C THR A 55 -8.90 -26.99 0.63
N ALA A 56 -7.64 -26.57 0.76
CA ALA A 56 -7.32 -25.29 1.35
C ALA A 56 -7.98 -24.21 0.48
N VAL A 57 -8.98 -23.51 1.03
CA VAL A 57 -9.56 -22.35 0.37
C VAL A 57 -8.44 -21.32 0.28
N PRO A 58 -8.06 -20.87 -0.92
CA PRO A 58 -7.03 -19.85 -1.05
C PRO A 58 -7.49 -18.59 -0.33
N VAL A 59 -6.72 -18.16 0.66
CA VAL A 59 -6.96 -16.88 1.33
C VAL A 59 -6.69 -15.78 0.28
N PRO A 60 -7.66 -14.88 0.02
CA PRO A 60 -7.45 -13.77 -0.90
C PRO A 60 -6.22 -12.97 -0.47
N THR A 61 -5.32 -12.68 -1.40
CA THR A 61 -4.20 -11.79 -1.12
C THR A 61 -4.75 -10.41 -0.73
N PRO A 62 -4.30 -9.82 0.39
CA PRO A 62 -4.77 -8.50 0.80
C PRO A 62 -4.52 -7.47 -0.31
N VAL A 63 -5.57 -6.78 -0.75
CA VAL A 63 -5.44 -5.62 -1.62
C VAL A 63 -4.86 -4.47 -0.79
N SER A 64 -3.88 -3.75 -1.34
CA SER A 64 -3.43 -2.48 -0.76
C SER A 64 -4.62 -1.53 -0.59
N ASN A 65 -4.70 -0.89 0.57
CA ASN A 65 -5.75 0.10 0.85
C ASN A 65 -5.14 1.32 1.55
N ASP A 66 -4.90 2.37 0.77
CA ASP A 66 -4.32 3.62 1.25
C ASP A 66 -5.23 4.33 2.27
N LEU A 67 -6.54 4.11 2.23
CA LEU A 67 -7.50 4.71 3.17
C LEU A 67 -7.88 3.81 4.35
N SER A 68 -7.17 2.69 4.54
CA SER A 68 -7.44 1.75 5.64
C SER A 68 -7.36 2.39 7.03
N GLY A 69 -6.49 3.38 7.21
CA GLY A 69 -6.37 4.19 8.44
C GLY A 69 -7.39 5.33 8.57
N GLY A 70 -8.35 5.45 7.65
CA GLY A 70 -9.32 6.54 7.58
C GLY A 70 -8.85 7.75 6.77
N SER A 71 -7.54 8.03 6.76
CA SER A 71 -6.91 9.04 5.90
C SER A 71 -5.50 8.63 5.49
N THR A 72 -5.01 9.23 4.41
CA THR A 72 -3.60 9.12 3.98
C THR A 72 -3.06 10.49 3.60
N GLN A 73 -1.82 10.76 4.01
CA GLN A 73 -1.13 11.99 3.70
C GLN A 73 0.00 11.71 2.71
N ARG A 74 0.13 12.60 1.72
CA ARG A 74 1.12 12.54 0.65
C ARG A 74 1.81 13.89 0.51
N THR A 75 3.05 13.85 0.05
CA THR A 75 3.78 15.04 -0.38
C THR A 75 4.11 14.87 -1.86
N LEU A 76 3.53 15.74 -2.69
CA LEU A 76 3.74 15.76 -4.13
C LEU A 76 4.72 16.86 -4.48
N THR A 77 5.69 16.56 -5.33
CA THR A 77 6.65 17.55 -5.82
C THR A 77 6.38 17.81 -7.28
N ALA A 78 6.08 19.06 -7.62
CA ALA A 78 5.88 19.52 -8.98
C ALA A 78 6.81 20.71 -9.21
N GLY A 79 7.96 20.50 -9.84
CA GLY A 79 8.96 21.57 -10.00
C GLY A 79 9.41 22.17 -8.67
N ALA A 80 9.15 23.47 -8.49
CA ALA A 80 9.50 24.21 -7.27
C ALA A 80 8.44 24.12 -6.16
N VAL A 81 7.26 23.58 -6.48
CA VAL A 81 6.13 23.45 -5.56
C VAL A 81 6.17 22.10 -4.86
N SER A 82 6.04 22.13 -3.53
CA SER A 82 5.75 20.96 -2.70
C SER A 82 4.33 21.07 -2.16
N ALA A 83 3.47 20.13 -2.54
CA ALA A 83 2.08 20.06 -2.11
C ALA A 83 1.91 18.98 -1.04
N ALA A 84 1.50 19.37 0.16
CA ALA A 84 1.06 18.45 1.19
C ALA A 84 -0.44 18.21 1.01
N VAL A 85 -0.80 16.98 0.65
CA VAL A 85 -2.19 16.57 0.39
C VAL A 85 -2.60 15.54 1.44
N ASN A 86 -3.77 15.72 2.02
CA ASN A 86 -4.42 14.73 2.87
C ASN A 86 -5.69 14.26 2.18
N TYR A 87 -5.85 12.94 2.05
CA TYR A 87 -7.01 12.30 1.46
C TYR A 87 -7.75 11.49 2.52
N TRP A 88 -9.08 11.50 2.48
CA TRP A 88 -9.91 10.67 3.35
C TRP A 88 -11.25 10.34 2.68
N SER A 89 -11.97 9.37 3.24
CA SER A 89 -13.37 9.14 2.89
C SER A 89 -14.24 9.35 4.10
N THR A 90 -15.38 10.02 3.90
CA THR A 90 -16.45 10.08 4.91
C THR A 90 -17.29 8.80 4.93
N LEU A 91 -17.21 7.97 3.87
CA LEU A 91 -17.81 6.66 3.81
C LEU A 91 -16.85 5.63 4.42
N ARG A 92 -17.32 4.88 5.41
CA ARG A 92 -16.52 3.83 6.05
C ARG A 92 -16.12 2.75 5.04
N MET A 93 -14.91 2.21 5.18
CA MET A 93 -14.35 1.24 4.22
C MET A 93 -15.19 -0.05 4.07
N ASP A 94 -15.93 -0.47 5.10
CA ASP A 94 -16.87 -1.60 5.03
C ASP A 94 -18.12 -1.30 4.17
N ARG A 95 -18.38 -0.01 3.90
CA ARG A 95 -19.47 0.47 3.03
C ARG A 95 -19.00 0.87 1.64
N TRP A 96 -17.71 0.74 1.34
CA TRP A 96 -17.17 0.92 0.00
C TRP A 96 -17.52 -0.28 -0.89
N THR A 97 -18.79 -0.46 -1.21
CA THR A 97 -19.28 -1.55 -2.05
C THR A 97 -19.30 -1.16 -3.53
N PRO A 98 -19.45 -2.11 -4.48
CA PRO A 98 -19.50 -1.80 -5.90
C PRO A 98 -20.62 -0.81 -6.28
N ALA A 99 -21.80 -0.97 -5.65
CA ALA A 99 -22.99 -0.16 -5.92
C ALA A 99 -23.03 1.18 -5.16
N ALA A 100 -22.16 1.40 -4.16
CA ALA A 100 -22.14 2.64 -3.40
C ALA A 100 -21.45 3.77 -4.17
N ILE A 101 -21.91 5.00 -3.97
CA ILE A 101 -21.13 6.20 -4.32
C ILE A 101 -20.11 6.43 -3.22
N LYS A 102 -18.83 6.46 -3.59
CA LYS A 102 -17.69 6.48 -2.66
C LYS A 102 -17.04 7.87 -2.69
N PRO A 103 -17.27 8.72 -1.67
CA PRO A 103 -16.68 10.06 -1.61
C PRO A 103 -15.20 9.99 -1.21
N ILE A 104 -14.36 10.73 -1.91
CA ILE A 104 -12.96 10.97 -1.57
C ILE A 104 -12.80 12.47 -1.38
N SER A 105 -12.67 12.86 -0.12
CA SER A 105 -12.39 14.24 0.27
C SER A 105 -10.88 14.44 0.34
N LEU A 106 -10.45 15.66 0.04
CA LEU A 106 -9.06 16.04 0.14
C LEU A 106 -8.89 17.46 0.67
N SER A 107 -7.73 17.72 1.26
CA SER A 107 -7.23 19.05 1.58
C SER A 107 -5.78 19.15 1.13
N MET A 108 -5.41 20.28 0.52
CA MET A 108 -4.07 20.51 0.01
C MET A 108 -3.58 21.89 0.39
N VAL A 109 -2.33 21.95 0.86
CA VAL A 109 -1.57 23.19 1.04
C VAL A 109 -0.23 23.05 0.33
N THR A 110 0.26 24.14 -0.24
CA THR A 110 1.54 24.15 -0.94
C THR A 110 2.57 25.02 -0.23
N THR A 111 3.83 24.68 -0.49
CA THR A 111 5.02 25.48 -0.22
C THR A 111 5.84 25.59 -1.51
N ILE A 112 6.70 26.59 -1.59
CA ILE A 112 7.58 26.81 -2.75
C ILE A 112 9.03 26.96 -2.29
N THR A 113 9.96 26.40 -3.06
CA THR A 113 11.40 26.52 -2.81
C THR A 113 12.15 26.89 -4.10
N PRO A 114 12.96 27.96 -4.12
CA PRO A 114 13.13 28.95 -3.05
C PRO A 114 11.84 29.76 -2.83
N ASN A 115 11.67 30.31 -1.63
CA ASN A 115 10.54 31.18 -1.30
C ASN A 115 10.97 32.64 -1.39
N ASP A 116 10.94 33.20 -2.59
CA ASP A 116 11.31 34.60 -2.83
C ASP A 116 10.07 35.54 -2.83
N GLY A 117 8.90 35.02 -2.40
CA GLY A 117 7.64 35.75 -2.39
C GLY A 117 6.75 35.52 -3.62
N GLN A 118 7.06 34.52 -4.45
CA GLN A 118 6.17 34.10 -5.54
C GLN A 118 4.90 33.45 -4.95
N LYS A 119 3.75 33.66 -5.60
CA LYS A 119 2.50 32.97 -5.26
C LYS A 119 2.33 31.69 -6.07
N VAL A 120 1.63 30.73 -5.47
CA VAL A 120 1.27 29.44 -6.08
C VAL A 120 -0.25 29.33 -6.16
N TYR A 121 -0.75 29.13 -7.37
CA TYR A 121 -2.18 29.01 -7.65
C TYR A 121 -2.51 27.61 -8.16
N LEU A 122 -3.61 27.03 -7.72
CA LEU A 122 -4.18 25.83 -8.31
C LEU A 122 -5.12 26.26 -9.45
N GLN A 123 -4.83 25.79 -10.66
CA GLN A 123 -5.66 26.03 -11.84
C GLN A 123 -6.67 24.92 -12.04
N ARG A 124 -6.27 23.66 -11.81
CA ARG A 124 -7.11 22.50 -12.04
C ARG A 124 -6.72 21.33 -11.12
N ALA A 125 -7.72 20.64 -10.61
CA ALA A 125 -7.59 19.33 -9.99
C ALA A 125 -8.47 18.32 -10.74
N THR A 126 -7.90 17.20 -11.16
CA THR A 126 -8.60 16.14 -11.88
C THR A 126 -8.53 14.85 -11.09
N MET A 127 -9.64 14.11 -11.02
CA MET A 127 -9.73 12.77 -10.45
C MET A 127 -10.25 11.80 -11.51
N THR A 128 -9.55 10.69 -11.71
CA THR A 128 -9.99 9.57 -12.55
C THR A 128 -9.96 8.28 -11.74
N ALA A 129 -11.05 7.53 -11.77
CA ALA A 129 -11.18 6.26 -11.04
C ALA A 129 -11.16 5.07 -11.99
N ILE A 130 -10.29 4.10 -11.72
CA ILE A 130 -10.07 2.93 -12.56
C ILE A 130 -10.33 1.68 -11.70
N PRO A 131 -11.51 1.05 -11.82
CA PRO A 131 -11.81 -0.17 -11.08
C PRO A 131 -10.99 -1.34 -11.62
N ALA A 132 -10.61 -2.26 -10.75
CA ALA A 132 -9.87 -3.46 -11.13
C ALA A 132 -10.08 -4.61 -10.14
N ASN A 133 -9.60 -5.79 -10.54
CA ASN A 133 -9.43 -6.93 -9.66
C ASN A 133 -8.09 -7.63 -9.94
N ALA A 134 -7.90 -8.83 -9.40
CA ALA A 134 -6.65 -9.57 -9.57
C ALA A 134 -6.37 -10.01 -11.02
N SER A 135 -7.40 -10.13 -11.86
CA SER A 135 -7.30 -10.71 -13.19
C SER A 135 -7.39 -9.67 -14.31
N GLN A 136 -8.04 -8.54 -14.07
CA GLN A 136 -8.28 -7.53 -15.09
C GLN A 136 -8.45 -6.11 -14.52
N THR A 137 -8.23 -5.13 -15.39
CA THR A 137 -8.58 -3.73 -15.20
C THR A 137 -9.85 -3.42 -16.01
N PHE A 138 -10.82 -2.76 -15.40
CA PHE A 138 -12.06 -2.37 -16.06
C PHE A 138 -11.91 -0.99 -16.73
N ALA A 139 -12.93 -0.58 -17.49
CA ALA A 139 -12.97 0.75 -18.07
C ALA A 139 -12.90 1.84 -16.99
N PRO A 140 -12.07 2.88 -17.17
CA PRO A 140 -12.07 4.05 -16.30
C PRO A 140 -13.45 4.72 -16.24
N LEU A 141 -13.80 5.26 -15.08
CA LEU A 141 -14.93 6.18 -14.95
C LEU A 141 -14.57 7.54 -15.55
N ASP A 142 -15.60 8.31 -15.91
CA ASP A 142 -15.42 9.67 -16.40
C ASP A 142 -14.63 10.52 -15.40
N ALA A 143 -13.65 11.25 -15.93
CA ALA A 143 -12.82 12.14 -15.12
C ALA A 143 -13.67 13.26 -14.52
N GLN A 144 -13.47 13.51 -13.24
CA GLN A 144 -14.05 14.66 -12.54
C GLN A 144 -13.01 15.76 -12.47
N VAL A 145 -13.37 16.94 -12.94
CA VAL A 145 -12.46 18.08 -13.05
C VAL A 145 -13.02 19.22 -12.23
N ASP A 146 -12.21 19.71 -11.29
CA ASP A 146 -12.42 21.00 -10.65
C ASP A 146 -11.46 22.02 -11.29
N GLN A 147 -12.04 22.92 -12.07
CA GLN A 147 -11.34 23.94 -12.83
C GLN A 147 -11.56 25.29 -12.15
N ALA A 148 -10.48 26.04 -11.90
CA ALA A 148 -10.59 27.35 -11.28
C ALA A 148 -11.44 28.31 -12.12
N THR A 149 -12.39 28.98 -11.45
CA THR A 149 -13.29 29.97 -12.06
C THR A 149 -12.77 31.40 -11.98
N VAL A 150 -11.62 31.61 -11.34
CA VAL A 150 -10.95 32.91 -11.19
C VAL A 150 -9.56 32.86 -11.82
N SER A 151 -9.10 33.99 -12.37
CA SER A 151 -7.75 34.12 -12.90
C SER A 151 -6.77 34.60 -11.81
N PRO A 152 -5.56 34.04 -11.71
CA PRO A 152 -5.00 32.95 -12.53
C PRO A 152 -5.43 31.55 -12.03
N GLY A 153 -5.95 31.45 -10.81
CA GLY A 153 -6.39 30.23 -10.15
C GLY A 153 -6.68 30.47 -8.67
N TYR A 154 -6.95 29.43 -7.89
CA TYR A 154 -7.13 29.54 -6.45
C TYR A 154 -5.78 29.60 -5.73
N LEU A 155 -5.55 30.56 -4.84
CA LEU A 155 -4.30 30.63 -4.06
C LEU A 155 -4.23 29.43 -3.09
N VAL A 156 -3.18 28.62 -3.21
CA VAL A 156 -2.98 27.40 -2.40
C VAL A 156 -1.65 27.40 -1.64
N LEU A 157 -0.99 28.55 -1.59
CA LEU A 157 0.22 28.75 -0.79
C LEU A 157 -0.17 28.97 0.67
N SER A 158 0.51 28.28 1.59
CA SER A 158 0.31 28.44 3.04
C SER A 158 0.20 29.92 3.45
N PRO A 159 -0.80 30.30 4.28
CA PRO A 159 -1.74 29.44 5.02
C PRO A 159 -3.01 29.05 4.26
N TYR A 160 -3.15 29.42 2.99
CA TYR A 160 -4.33 29.11 2.20
C TYR A 160 -4.29 27.68 1.67
N SER A 161 -5.42 26.99 1.75
CA SER A 161 -5.56 25.60 1.35
C SER A 161 -6.69 25.40 0.34
N TYR A 162 -6.51 24.44 -0.54
CA TYR A 162 -7.57 23.89 -1.38
C TYR A 162 -8.26 22.72 -0.66
N SER A 163 -9.57 22.57 -0.83
CA SER A 163 -10.31 21.41 -0.33
C SER A 163 -11.46 21.09 -1.27
N ASN A 164 -11.67 19.81 -1.56
CA ASN A 164 -12.76 19.35 -2.42
C ASN A 164 -13.13 17.91 -2.10
N THR A 165 -14.28 17.44 -2.61
CA THR A 165 -14.69 16.04 -2.58
C THR A 165 -15.04 15.56 -3.97
N PHE A 166 -14.34 14.52 -4.41
CA PHE A 166 -14.64 13.81 -5.64
C PHE A 166 -15.40 12.53 -5.33
N ASN A 167 -16.22 12.05 -6.26
CA ASN A 167 -17.07 10.88 -6.03
C ASN A 167 -16.71 9.76 -7.00
N VAL A 168 -16.26 8.61 -6.47
CA VAL A 168 -16.16 7.40 -7.28
C VAL A 168 -17.56 6.79 -7.40
N GLY A 169 -18.06 6.71 -8.62
CA GLY A 169 -19.38 6.16 -8.92
C GLY A 169 -19.50 4.66 -8.69
N THR A 170 -20.59 4.08 -9.22
CA THR A 170 -20.76 2.63 -9.26
C THR A 170 -19.67 1.99 -10.12
N VAL A 171 -19.17 0.85 -9.67
CA VAL A 171 -18.15 0.07 -10.38
C VAL A 171 -18.67 -1.36 -10.63
N PRO A 172 -18.09 -2.12 -11.57
CA PRO A 172 -18.48 -3.50 -11.81
C PRO A 172 -18.51 -4.33 -10.52
N ALA A 173 -19.45 -5.26 -10.40
CA ALA A 173 -19.64 -6.05 -9.17
C ALA A 173 -18.42 -6.93 -8.85
N GLU A 174 -17.63 -7.26 -9.86
CA GLU A 174 -16.42 -8.08 -9.77
C GLU A 174 -15.17 -7.25 -9.47
N ALA A 175 -15.29 -5.91 -9.35
CA ALA A 175 -14.19 -5.04 -8.94
C ALA A 175 -13.91 -5.23 -7.45
N THR A 176 -12.64 -5.44 -7.12
CA THR A 176 -12.19 -5.67 -5.72
C THR A 176 -11.40 -4.49 -5.18
N TYR A 177 -10.95 -3.59 -6.06
CA TYR A 177 -10.34 -2.31 -5.69
C TYR A 177 -10.55 -1.28 -6.80
N VAL A 178 -10.29 -0.03 -6.46
CA VAL A 178 -10.21 1.08 -7.40
C VAL A 178 -8.86 1.76 -7.26
N THR A 179 -8.23 2.02 -8.40
CA THR A 179 -7.08 2.90 -8.50
C THR A 179 -7.58 4.30 -8.83
N VAL A 180 -7.31 5.26 -7.97
CA VAL A 180 -7.74 6.65 -8.13
C VAL A 180 -6.52 7.49 -8.45
N GLN A 181 -6.55 8.14 -9.61
CA GLN A 181 -5.49 8.99 -10.10
C GLN A 181 -5.89 10.44 -9.91
N PHE A 182 -5.01 11.22 -9.27
CA PHE A 182 -5.16 12.66 -9.14
C PHE A 182 -4.11 13.38 -9.98
N GLU A 183 -4.52 14.46 -10.63
CA GLU A 183 -3.63 15.40 -11.32
C GLU A 183 -3.93 16.82 -10.84
N TYR A 184 -2.89 17.56 -10.48
CA TYR A 184 -2.95 18.94 -10.01
C TYR A 184 -2.10 19.82 -10.91
N ASP A 185 -2.73 20.82 -11.52
CA ASP A 185 -2.06 21.84 -12.31
C ASP A 185 -1.90 23.12 -11.49
N PHE A 186 -0.67 23.44 -11.15
CA PHE A 186 -0.28 24.65 -10.45
C PHE A 186 0.25 25.70 -11.43
N LEU A 187 -0.01 26.96 -11.12
CA LEU A 187 0.59 28.13 -11.73
C LEU A 187 1.43 28.85 -10.69
N VAL A 188 2.73 28.95 -10.95
CA VAL A 188 3.69 29.64 -10.09
C VAL A 188 4.08 30.96 -10.73
N GLN A 189 4.01 32.06 -10.00
CA GLN A 189 4.53 33.34 -10.51
C GLN A 189 6.02 33.23 -10.83
N THR A 190 6.46 33.70 -12.00
CA THR A 190 7.89 33.64 -12.38
C THR A 190 8.78 34.51 -11.49
N THR A 191 8.24 35.65 -11.05
CA THR A 191 8.84 36.55 -10.04
C THR A 191 7.73 37.13 -9.15
N PRO A 192 8.05 37.60 -7.93
CA PRO A 192 7.06 38.20 -7.05
C PRO A 192 6.30 39.33 -7.77
N THR A 193 4.98 39.36 -7.63
CA THR A 193 4.05 40.32 -8.27
C THR A 193 3.89 40.20 -9.79
N SER A 194 4.59 39.29 -10.46
CA SER A 194 4.48 39.04 -11.90
C SER A 194 3.09 38.55 -12.32
N THR A 195 2.68 38.90 -13.54
CA THR A 195 1.51 38.33 -14.23
C THR A 195 1.88 37.19 -15.18
N GLU A 196 3.16 36.80 -15.21
CA GLU A 196 3.65 35.63 -15.94
C GLU A 196 3.73 34.43 -14.99
N PHE A 197 3.30 33.27 -15.48
CA PHE A 197 3.19 32.06 -14.68
C PHE A 197 3.87 30.87 -15.36
N ALA A 198 4.58 30.08 -14.56
CA ALA A 198 5.07 28.77 -14.95
C ALA A 198 4.07 27.69 -14.53
N LYS A 199 3.67 26.84 -15.48
CA LYS A 199 2.84 25.67 -15.18
C LYS A 199 3.69 24.57 -14.55
N GLN A 200 3.21 24.00 -13.45
CA GLN A 200 3.81 22.83 -12.79
C GLN A 200 2.70 21.82 -12.51
N THR A 201 2.90 20.56 -12.92
CA THR A 201 1.91 19.50 -12.75
C THR A 201 2.42 18.47 -11.77
N GLY A 202 1.60 18.13 -10.77
CA GLY A 202 1.84 17.03 -9.85
C GLY A 202 0.77 15.96 -10.03
N SER A 203 1.13 14.69 -9.89
CA SER A 203 0.18 13.59 -9.91
C SER A 203 0.34 12.68 -8.71
N ASP A 204 -0.75 12.02 -8.33
CA ASP A 204 -0.76 11.01 -7.28
C ASP A 204 -1.66 9.83 -7.68
N THR A 205 -1.44 8.68 -7.05
CA THR A 205 -2.27 7.49 -7.25
C THR A 205 -2.54 6.80 -5.92
N LEU A 206 -3.82 6.58 -5.64
CA LEU A 206 -4.31 5.84 -4.47
C LEU A 206 -4.91 4.51 -4.92
N THR A 207 -4.65 3.45 -4.15
CA THR A 207 -5.36 2.17 -4.28
C THR A 207 -6.29 2.01 -3.08
N ILE A 208 -7.58 1.81 -3.35
CA ILE A 208 -8.60 1.69 -2.31
C ILE A 208 -9.38 0.41 -2.53
N ALA A 209 -9.45 -0.43 -1.50
CA ALA A 209 -10.18 -1.69 -1.55
C ALA A 209 -11.69 -1.46 -1.61
N ILE A 210 -12.40 -2.34 -2.33
CA ILE A 210 -13.85 -2.41 -2.36
C ILE A 210 -14.28 -3.55 -1.43
N ALA A 211 -15.16 -3.24 -0.49
CA ALA A 211 -15.75 -4.23 0.39
C ALA A 211 -16.61 -5.21 -0.41
N ALA A 212 -16.37 -6.51 -0.19
CA ALA A 212 -17.25 -7.54 -0.70
C ALA A 212 -18.67 -7.33 -0.16
N GLN A 213 -19.67 -7.40 -1.03
CA GLN A 213 -21.04 -7.57 -0.56
C GLN A 213 -21.15 -8.97 0.03
N ASN A 214 -21.07 -9.08 1.36
CA ASN A 214 -21.56 -10.28 2.02
C ASN A 214 -23.05 -10.37 1.71
N GLY A 215 -23.43 -11.33 0.86
CA GLY A 215 -24.83 -11.66 0.64
C GLY A 215 -25.49 -11.93 1.99
N GLY A 216 -26.54 -11.18 2.29
CA GLY A 216 -27.45 -11.50 3.39
C GLY A 216 -28.29 -12.72 3.04
#